data_AF-A0A8T7JLK5-F1
#
_entry.id   AF-A0A8T7JLK5-F1
#
_cell.length_a   1.000
_cell.length_b   1.000
_cell.length_c   1.000
_cell.angle_alpha   90.00
_cell.angle_beta   90.00
_cell.angle_gamma   90.00
#
_symmetry.space_group_name_H-M   'P 1'
#
loop_
_entity.id
_entity.type
_entity.pdbx_description
1 polymer ?
#
loop_
_entity_poly.entity_id
_entity_poly.type
_entity_poly.pdbx_seq_one_letter_code
_entity_poly.pdbx_strand_id
1 'polypeptide(L)' 'MPSCSDLMEPILYIIPLQLLSYHVAVLRGTDVDQPRNLAKSVTVE' A
#
# COMPACT_ATOMS: atom_id res chain seq x y z
N MET A 1 -1.34 18.30 0.58
CA MET A 1 -2.05 17.59 -0.50
C MET A 1 -2.74 18.61 -1.38
N PRO A 2 -2.97 18.33 -2.68
CA PRO A 2 -3.79 19.21 -3.50
C PRO A 2 -5.18 19.32 -2.89
N SER A 3 -5.81 20.48 -3.05
CA SER A 3 -7.19 20.69 -2.61
C SER A 3 -8.13 19.74 -3.35
N CYS A 4 -8.95 19.00 -2.62
CA CYS A 4 -10.00 18.14 -3.15
C CYS A 4 -11.25 18.25 -2.27
N SER A 5 -12.36 17.60 -2.66
CA SER A 5 -13.52 17.50 -1.80
C SER A 5 -13.23 16.62 -0.58
N ASP A 6 -13.91 16.88 0.54
CA ASP A 6 -13.79 16.13 1.80
C ASP A 6 -13.99 14.62 1.60
N LEU A 7 -14.88 14.24 0.69
CA LEU A 7 -15.14 12.83 0.35
C LEU A 7 -13.96 12.14 -0.35
N MET A 8 -13.09 12.90 -1.03
CA MET A 8 -11.92 12.39 -1.76
C MET A 8 -10.64 12.42 -0.92
N GLU A 9 -10.62 13.18 0.18
CA GLU A 9 -9.43 13.29 1.03
C GLU A 9 -8.88 11.91 1.46
N PRO A 10 -9.66 10.96 1.99
CA PRO A 10 -9.11 9.69 2.46
C PRO A 10 -8.37 8.90 1.36
N ILE A 11 -8.85 9.01 0.12
CA ILE A 11 -8.25 8.35 -1.05
C ILE A 11 -6.95 9.04 -1.43
N LEU A 12 -6.88 10.37 -1.42
CA LEU A 12 -5.63 11.06 -1.75
C LEU A 12 -4.56 10.88 -0.67
N TYR A 13 -4.96 10.80 0.60
CA TYR A 13 -4.01 10.58 1.70
C TYR A 13 -3.42 9.16 1.72
N ILE A 14 -4.07 8.14 1.14
CA ILE A 14 -3.52 6.77 1.13
C ILE A 14 -2.41 6.58 0.09
N ILE A 15 -2.45 7.31 -1.03
CA ILE A 15 -1.48 7.19 -2.13
C ILE A 15 -0.02 7.40 -1.65
N PRO A 16 0.34 8.49 -0.94
CA PRO A 16 1.72 8.67 -0.47
C PRO A 16 2.13 7.59 0.53
N LEU A 17 1.21 7.04 1.32
CA LEU A 17 1.50 5.95 2.26
C LEU A 17 1.77 4.63 1.53
N GLN A 18 1.04 4.35 0.44
CA GLN A 18 1.30 3.21 -0.45
C GLN A 18 2.65 3.35 -1.17
N LEU A 19 3.02 4.56 -1.61
CA LEU A 19 4.34 4.80 -2.22
C LEU A 19 5.47 4.67 -1.19
N LEU A 20 5.26 5.16 0.03
CA LEU A 20 6.23 5.00 1.12
C LEU A 20 6.48 3.53 1.43
N SER A 21 5.43 2.71 1.56
CA SER A 21 5.58 1.27 1.82
C SER A 21 6.31 0.56 0.67
N TYR A 22 5.99 0.89 -0.58
CA TYR A 22 6.69 0.39 -1.76
C TYR A 22 8.18 0.71 -1.72
N HIS A 23 8.56 1.99 -1.56
CA HIS A 23 9.96 2.39 -1.57
C HIS A 23 10.74 1.79 -0.39
N VAL A 24 10.14 1.69 0.79
CA VAL A 24 10.77 1.01 1.94
C VAL A 24 10.99 -0.47 1.65
N ALA A 25 10.02 -1.15 1.05
CA ALA A 25 10.13 -2.58 0.70
C ALA A 25 11.23 -2.82 -0.36
N VAL A 26 11.30 -1.96 -1.39
CA VAL A 26 12.38 -1.99 -2.40
C VAL A 26 13.75 -1.76 -1.76
N LEU A 27 13.88 -0.74 -0.89
CA LEU A 27 15.13 -0.46 -0.16
C LEU A 27 15.55 -1.63 0.76
N ARG A 28 14.58 -2.36 1.32
CA ARG A 28 14.82 -3.55 2.15
C ARG A 28 15.07 -4.81 1.33
N GLY A 29 14.95 -4.77 0.00
CA GLY A 29 15.09 -5.94 -0.86
C GLY A 29 14.05 -7.03 -0.61
N THR A 30 12.87 -6.67 -0.10
CA THR A 30 11.76 -7.61 0.14
C THR A 30 10.85 -7.70 -1.07
N ASP A 31 10.26 -8.88 -1.31
CA ASP A 31 9.27 -9.06 -2.38
C ASP A 31 7.98 -8.28 -2.06
N VAL A 32 7.67 -7.31 -2.91
CA VAL A 32 6.50 -6.43 -2.78
C VAL A 32 5.23 -7.12 -3.25
N ASP A 33 5.33 -7.94 -4.30
CA ASP A 33 4.18 -8.59 -4.93
C ASP A 33 3.77 -9.86 -4.18
N GLN A 34 4.74 -10.52 -3.54
CA GLN A 34 4.53 -11.75 -2.77
C GLN A 34 5.15 -11.62 -1.37
N PRO A 35 4.52 -10.84 -0.47
CA PRO A 35 5.02 -10.69 0.89
C PRO A 35 5.04 -12.03 1.62
N ARG A 36 6.11 -12.23 2.40
CA ARG A 36 6.30 -13.47 3.19
C ARG A 36 5.06 -13.82 4.02
N ASN A 37 4.75 -15.11 4.08
CA ASN A 37 3.66 -15.70 4.88
C ASN A 37 2.24 -15.28 4.48
N LEU A 38 2.05 -14.61 3.33
CA LEU A 38 0.75 -14.17 2.87
C LEU A 38 0.41 -14.75 1.50
N ALA A 39 -0.89 -14.83 1.24
CA ALA A 39 -1.46 -15.09 -0.06
C ALA A 39 -2.43 -13.95 -0.41
N LYS A 40 -2.72 -13.78 -1.70
CA LYS A 40 -3.62 -12.72 -2.18
C LYS A 40 -5.05 -12.85 -1.64
N SER A 41 -5.48 -14.08 -1.39
CA SER A 41 -6.78 -14.40 -0.82
C SER A 41 -6.63 -15.65 0.04
N VAL A 42 -7.28 -15.65 1.21
CA VAL A 42 -7.35 -16.82 2.08
C VAL A 42 -8.65 -17.54 1.76
N THR A 43 -8.55 -18.73 1.15
CA THR A 43 -9.71 -19.52 0.72
C THR A 43 -9.98 -20.74 1.61
N VAL A 44 -9.16 -20.93 2.64
CA VAL A 44 -9.29 -22.01 3.63
C VAL A 44 -9.45 -21.39 5.01
N GLU A 45 -10.35 -21.96 5.81
CA GLU A 45 -10.56 -21.57 7.22
C GLU A 45 -9.52 -22.22 8.14
#